data_AF-A0A0C9R3Q1-F1
#
_entry.id   AF-A0A0C9R3Q1-F1
#
_cell.length_a   1.000
_cell.length_b   1.000
_cell.length_c   1.000
_cell.angle_alpha   90.00
_cell.angle_beta   90.00
_cell.angle_gamma   90.00
#
_symmetry.space_group_name_H-M   'P 1'
#
loop_
_entity.id
_entity.type
_entity.pdbx_description
1 polymer ?
#
loop_
_entity_poly.entity_id
_entity_poly.type
_entity_poly.pdbx_seq_one_letter_code
_entity_poly.pdbx_strand_id
1 'polypeptide(L)'
;MEYLGLASVAYFSCLLLASLGAGLPTYQSIVYPELFDERKDEGVRVLKINEDLTLNLEQSSVLHEDFFIRTYRQGVPQHTYYDVE
;
A
#
# COMPACT_ATOMS: atom_id res chain seq x y z
N MET A 1 32.44 -39.06 -14.03
CA MET A 1 32.61 -38.28 -12.79
C MET A 1 32.67 -36.77 -13.05
N GLU A 2 33.25 -36.31 -14.17
CA GLU A 2 33.40 -34.86 -14.47
C GLU A 2 32.09 -34.15 -14.85
N TYR A 3 31.20 -34.81 -15.60
CA TYR A 3 29.89 -34.25 -16.01
C TYR A 3 28.96 -33.95 -14.83
N LEU A 4 29.08 -34.71 -13.73
CA LEU A 4 28.26 -34.51 -12.52
C LEU A 4 28.66 -33.20 -11.81
N GLY A 5 29.95 -32.85 -11.84
CA GLY A 5 30.46 -31.59 -11.29
C GLY A 5 30.09 -30.38 -12.15
N LEU A 6 30.10 -30.52 -13.47
CA LEU A 6 29.66 -29.43 -14.37
C LEU A 6 28.16 -29.16 -14.23
N ALA A 7 27.34 -30.21 -14.12
CA ALA A 7 25.91 -30.09 -13.91
C ALA A 7 25.57 -29.42 -12.56
N SER A 8 26.32 -29.75 -11.50
CA SER A 8 26.12 -29.11 -10.19
C SER A 8 26.52 -27.63 -10.21
N VAL A 9 27.65 -27.27 -10.84
CA VAL A 9 28.06 -25.86 -10.98
C VAL A 9 27.04 -25.06 -11.78
N ALA A 10 26.55 -25.60 -12.90
CA ALA A 10 25.52 -24.95 -13.71
C ALA A 10 24.20 -24.76 -12.92
N TYR A 11 23.83 -25.76 -12.11
CA TYR A 11 22.65 -25.69 -11.26
C TYR A 11 22.79 -24.61 -10.18
N PHE A 12 23.93 -24.54 -9.49
CA PHE A 12 24.22 -23.50 -8.50
C PHE A 12 24.26 -22.09 -9.13
N SER A 13 24.86 -21.94 -10.32
CA SER A 13 24.87 -20.65 -11.02
C SER A 13 23.47 -20.20 -11.43
N CYS A 14 22.62 -21.14 -11.87
CA CYS A 14 21.24 -20.84 -12.26
C CYS A 14 20.39 -20.44 -11.04
N LEU A 15 20.58 -21.13 -9.91
CA LEU A 15 19.94 -20.78 -8.63
C LEU A 15 20.36 -19.38 -8.13
N LEU A 16 21.64 -19.03 -8.22
CA LEU A 16 22.14 -17.71 -7.85
C LEU A 16 21.60 -16.60 -8.76
N LEU A 17 21.51 -16.84 -10.06
CA LEU A 17 20.92 -15.88 -11.01
C LEU A 17 19.42 -15.68 -10.74
N ALA A 18 18.70 -16.75 -10.42
CA ALA A 18 17.27 -16.69 -10.11
C ALA A 18 16.99 -15.92 -8.81
N SER A 19 17.84 -16.06 -7.78
CA SER A 19 17.65 -15.36 -6.51
C SER A 19 17.98 -13.87 -6.58
N LEU A 20 18.96 -13.47 -7.42
CA LEU A 20 19.23 -12.04 -7.67
C LEU A 20 18.11 -11.36 -8.48
N GLY A 21 17.48 -12.09 -9.41
CA GLY A 21 16.39 -11.58 -10.23
C GLY A 21 15.03 -11.53 -9.54
N ALA A 22 14.89 -12.22 -8.40
CA ALA A 22 13.73 -12.10 -7.54
C ALA A 22 13.77 -10.72 -6.88
N GLY A 23 13.12 -9.74 -7.50
CA GLY A 23 12.90 -8.40 -6.97
C GLY A 23 12.08 -8.45 -5.68
N LEU A 24 12.70 -8.94 -4.62
CA LEU A 24 12.12 -8.97 -3.28
C LEU A 24 11.88 -7.51 -2.88
N PRO A 25 10.68 -7.18 -2.37
CA PRO A 25 10.40 -5.83 -1.90
C PRO A 25 11.44 -5.51 -0.83
N THR A 26 12.31 -4.56 -1.15
CA THR A 26 13.57 -4.30 -0.42
C THR A 26 13.30 -3.62 0.92
N TYR A 27 12.06 -3.15 1.13
CA TYR A 27 11.63 -2.47 2.33
C TYR A 27 10.14 -2.72 2.59
N GLN A 28 9.83 -3.33 3.73
CA GLN A 28 8.47 -3.46 4.26
C GLN A 28 8.50 -2.96 5.71
N SER A 29 7.65 -1.99 6.03
CA SER A 29 7.55 -1.43 7.37
C SER A 29 6.10 -1.13 7.71
N ILE A 30 5.74 -1.31 8.97
CA ILE A 30 4.49 -0.74 9.50
C ILE A 30 4.72 0.76 9.67
N VAL A 31 3.81 1.57 9.14
CA VAL A 31 3.84 3.03 9.22
C VAL A 31 2.55 3.54 9.82
N TYR A 32 2.60 4.77 10.35
CA TYR A 32 1.44 5.49 10.86
C TYR A 32 1.26 6.76 10.02
N PRO A 33 0.46 6.69 8.94
CA PRO A 33 0.33 7.80 8.02
C PRO A 33 -0.31 9.03 8.66
N GLU A 34 0.11 10.20 8.21
CA GLU A 34 -0.47 11.49 8.62
C GLU A 34 -1.23 12.12 7.45
N LEU A 35 -2.42 12.67 7.74
CA LEU A 35 -3.29 13.31 6.76
C LEU A 35 -3.23 14.83 6.94
N PHE A 36 -2.90 15.53 5.86
CA PHE A 36 -2.85 16.99 5.81
C PHE A 36 -3.89 17.53 4.84
N ASP A 37 -4.59 18.58 5.24
CA ASP A 37 -5.48 19.35 4.37
C ASP A 37 -4.76 20.65 3.96
N GLU A 38 -4.75 20.98 2.67
CA GLU A 38 -4.19 22.25 2.20
C GLU A 38 -5.04 23.43 2.71
N ARG A 39 -4.39 24.55 3.01
CA ARG A 39 -5.06 25.77 3.53
C ARG A 39 -5.78 26.59 2.44
N LYS A 40 -5.73 26.16 1.18
CA LYS A 40 -6.37 26.83 0.04
C LYS A 40 -7.72 26.21 -0.28
N ASP A 41 -8.61 27.00 -0.87
CA ASP A 41 -9.98 26.61 -1.22
C ASP A 41 -10.09 25.42 -2.20
N GLU A 42 -8.98 24.98 -2.81
CA GLU A 42 -8.92 23.86 -3.77
C GLU A 42 -8.99 22.47 -3.09
N GLY A 43 -8.91 22.39 -1.76
CA GLY A 43 -9.25 21.18 -0.99
C GLY A 43 -8.34 19.97 -1.21
N VAL A 44 -7.12 20.18 -1.73
CA VAL A 44 -6.15 19.10 -1.94
C VAL A 44 -5.76 18.49 -0.59
N ARG A 45 -5.86 17.16 -0.52
CA ARG A 45 -5.53 16.38 0.67
C ARG A 45 -4.27 15.57 0.43
N VAL A 46 -3.31 15.65 1.34
CA VAL A 46 -2.01 14.97 1.21
C VAL A 46 -1.89 13.92 2.31
N LEU A 47 -1.62 12.68 1.91
CA LEU A 47 -1.31 11.57 2.82
C LEU A 47 0.20 11.35 2.85
N LYS A 48 0.84 11.66 3.99
CA LYS A 48 2.24 11.32 4.23
C LYS A 48 2.31 9.90 4.76
N ILE A 49 2.89 8.99 3.98
CA ILE A 49 3.05 7.58 4.36
C ILE A 49 4.28 7.42 5.26
N ASN A 50 5.40 8.07 4.91
CA ASN A 50 6.62 8.18 5.70
C ASN A 50 7.42 9.43 5.26
N GLU A 51 8.67 9.58 5.69
CA GLU A 51 9.51 10.73 5.32
C GLU A 51 9.85 10.80 3.83
N ASP A 52 9.82 9.66 3.12
CA ASP A 52 10.27 9.54 1.73
C ASP A 52 9.11 9.43 0.73
N LEU A 53 7.87 9.23 1.22
CA LEU A 53 6.70 8.95 0.39
C LEU A 53 5.47 9.72 0.85
N THR A 54 4.96 10.57 -0.05
CA THR A 54 3.72 11.33 0.08
C THR A 54 2.80 11.07 -1.11
N LEU A 55 1.50 11.00 -0.87
CA LEU A 55 0.48 10.88 -1.91
C LEU A 55 -0.45 12.10 -1.90
N ASN A 56 -0.66 12.71 -3.07
CA ASN A 56 -1.70 13.71 -3.25
C ASN A 56 -3.00 12.96 -3.58
N LEU A 57 -4.01 13.14 -2.74
CA LEU A 57 -5.30 12.47 -2.90
C LEU A 57 -6.20 13.30 -3.79
N GLU A 58 -6.77 12.65 -4.79
CA GLU A 58 -7.88 13.18 -5.59
C GLU A 58 -9.19 12.58 -5.08
N GLN A 59 -10.29 13.32 -5.22
CA GLN A 59 -11.60 12.81 -4.83
C GLN A 59 -11.95 11.61 -5.70
N SER A 60 -12.21 10.46 -5.07
CA SER A 60 -12.71 9.27 -5.77
C SER A 60 -14.08 9.57 -6.37
N SER A 61 -14.27 9.27 -7.65
CA SER A 61 -15.57 9.34 -8.32
C SER A 61 -16.48 8.17 -7.97
N VAL A 62 -16.00 7.19 -7.19
CA VAL A 62 -16.75 5.99 -6.81
C VAL A 62 -17.12 6.08 -5.34
N LEU A 63 -18.28 6.67 -5.08
CA LEU A 63 -19.05 6.46 -3.85
C LEU A 63 -20.16 5.47 -4.21
N HIS A 64 -20.20 4.33 -3.53
CA HIS A 64 -21.24 3.33 -3.78
C HIS A 64 -22.61 3.89 -3.36
N GLU A 65 -23.67 3.59 -4.11
CA GLU A 65 -25.04 4.03 -3.82
C GLU A 65 -25.41 3.68 -2.37
N ASP A 66 -25.13 2.44 -1.97
CA ASP A 66 -25.21 2.00 -0.58
C ASP A 66 -23.87 2.19 0.16
N PHE A 67 -23.77 3.20 1.02
CA PHE A 67 -22.67 3.31 1.98
C PHE A 67 -23.16 3.66 3.39
N PHE A 68 -22.35 3.32 4.40
CA PHE A 68 -22.61 3.73 5.77
C PHE A 68 -21.35 4.27 6.44
N ILE A 69 -21.51 5.29 7.27
CA ILE A 69 -20.43 5.84 8.09
C ILE A 69 -20.53 5.21 9.48
N ARG A 70 -19.45 4.58 9.93
CA ARG A 70 -19.30 4.09 11.31
C ARG A 70 -18.49 5.07 12.13
N THR A 71 -19.13 5.71 13.10
CA THR A 71 -18.47 6.56 14.11
C THR A 71 -18.43 5.89 15.46
N TYR A 72 -17.52 6.28 16.34
CA TYR A 72 -17.44 5.78 17.71
C TYR A 72 -17.71 6.90 18.70
N ARG A 73 -18.74 6.75 19.53
CA ARG A 73 -19.04 7.66 20.63
C ARG A 73 -18.88 6.92 21.95
N GLN A 74 -17.90 7.33 22.76
CA GLN A 74 -17.57 6.66 24.03
C GLN A 74 -17.33 5.15 23.86
N GLY A 75 -16.69 4.74 22.75
CA GLY A 75 -16.42 3.33 22.45
C GLY A 75 -17.61 2.55 21.87
N VAL A 76 -18.80 3.13 21.83
CA VAL A 76 -19.97 2.48 21.21
C VAL A 76 -20.01 2.80 19.70
N PRO A 77 -20.10 1.79 18.82
CA PRO A 77 -20.20 2.03 17.39
C PRO A 77 -21.60 2.54 17.02
N GLN A 78 -21.65 3.63 16.26
CA GLN A 78 -22.86 4.20 15.67
C GLN A 78 -22.74 4.14 14.16
N HIS A 79 -23.79 3.64 13.49
CA HIS A 79 -23.86 3.54 12.03
C HIS A 79 -24.84 4.58 11.50
N THR A 80 -24.43 5.34 10.50
CA THR A 80 -25.28 6.29 9.77
C THR A 80 -25.35 5.83 8.32
N TYR A 81 -26.55 5.49 7.86
CA TYR A 81 -26.82 5.10 6.47
C TYR A 81 -27.17 6.35 5.69
N TYR A 82 -26.56 6.51 4.52
CA TYR A 82 -26.85 7.60 3.60
C TYR A 82 -27.42 6.99 2.33
N ASP A 83 -28.54 7.54 1.89
CA ASP A 83 -29.14 7.26 0.59
C ASP A 83 -28.65 8.38 -0.35
N VAL A 84 -28.00 8.01 -1.45
CA VAL A 84 -27.50 8.96 -2.44
C VAL A 84 -28.39 8.82 -3.66
N GLU A 85 -29.35 9.74 -3.81
CA GLU A 85 -30.16 9.87 -5.04
C GLU A 85 -29.32 10.24 -6.26
#